data_AF-A0A915B6M0-F1
#
_entry.id   AF-A0A915B6M0-F1
#
_cell.length_a   1.000
_cell.length_b   1.000
_cell.length_c   1.000
_cell.angle_alpha   90.00
_cell.angle_beta   90.00
_cell.angle_gamma   90.00
#
_symmetry.space_group_name_H-M   'P 1'
#
loop_
_entity.id
_entity.type
_entity.pdbx_description
1 polymer ?
#
loop_
_entity_poly.entity_id
_entity_poly.type
_entity_poly.pdbx_seq_one_letter_code
_entity_poly.pdbx_strand_id
1 'polypeptide(L)'
;PNMLRRVFVLASVTLVTLSWPNDKFKRDSAAVIKQRYGDFKQECFPRPSGGCSCNMKDASGADSVKSFTADADCKVPIEVHTAENKKKLNEEIKQKFGAFKENCFPRPSGGCNCNEKDAHGKEVVAKYSSDAECKIPARMKRTTAQRPSQNVRDPVRERAQANYAAVVNELNEKFKGLKEGCFPRPKGCLCVIGKDKNGRDITERRMKDRDCKCQPGERGKGCPVGGA
;
A
#
# COMPACT_ATOMS: atom_id res chain seq x y z
N PRO A 1 -7.29 76.18 -63.91
CA PRO A 1 -7.99 75.80 -65.17
C PRO A 1 -8.29 74.30 -65.19
N ASN A 2 -9.58 74.01 -64.97
CA ASN A 2 -10.21 72.69 -65.00
C ASN A 2 -9.99 71.95 -66.33
N MET A 3 -9.86 70.62 -66.28
CA MET A 3 -10.49 69.63 -67.17
C MET A 3 -10.04 68.23 -66.71
N LEU A 4 -10.90 67.50 -66.01
CA LEU A 4 -11.83 66.49 -66.54
C LEU A 4 -11.17 65.16 -66.98
N ARG A 5 -11.61 64.11 -66.27
CA ARG A 5 -11.79 62.72 -66.72
C ARG A 5 -10.53 61.92 -67.07
N ARG A 6 -10.26 60.93 -66.21
CA ARG A 6 -10.43 59.51 -66.58
C ARG A 6 -10.52 58.66 -65.31
N VAL A 7 -11.74 58.22 -65.06
CA VAL A 7 -12.09 57.16 -64.13
C VAL A 7 -11.52 55.85 -64.69
N PHE A 8 -10.58 55.24 -63.99
CA PHE A 8 -10.23 53.82 -64.18
C PHE A 8 -10.53 53.12 -62.86
N VAL A 9 -11.71 52.50 -62.81
CA VAL A 9 -12.09 51.56 -61.76
C VAL A 9 -11.30 50.28 -62.00
N LEU A 10 -10.18 50.11 -61.30
CA LEU A 10 -9.56 48.80 -61.15
C LEU A 10 -10.15 48.17 -59.89
N ALA A 11 -11.21 47.39 -60.11
CA ALA A 11 -11.76 46.48 -59.10
C ALA A 11 -10.71 45.38 -58.84
N SER A 12 -9.85 45.59 -57.85
CA SER A 12 -9.01 44.53 -57.29
C SER A 12 -9.90 43.60 -56.47
N VAL A 13 -10.42 42.56 -57.14
CA VAL A 13 -11.03 41.39 -56.49
C VAL A 13 -9.91 40.67 -55.73
N THR A 14 -9.71 41.04 -54.46
CA THR A 14 -8.94 40.20 -53.53
C THR A 14 -9.75 38.95 -53.25
N LEU A 15 -9.50 37.90 -54.04
CA LEU A 15 -9.86 36.53 -53.68
C LEU A 15 -9.19 36.22 -52.34
N VAL A 16 -9.97 36.28 -51.27
CA VAL A 16 -9.63 35.61 -50.01
C VAL A 16 -9.69 34.12 -50.32
N THR A 17 -8.55 33.54 -50.67
CA THR A 17 -8.39 32.10 -50.62
C THR A 17 -8.45 31.71 -49.14
N LEU A 18 -9.64 31.35 -48.67
CA LEU A 18 -9.79 30.51 -47.49
C LEU A 18 -9.11 29.18 -47.83
N SER A 19 -7.80 29.12 -47.64
CA SER A 19 -7.10 27.86 -47.47
C SER A 19 -7.60 27.26 -46.17
N TRP A 20 -8.68 26.47 -46.27
CA TRP A 20 -8.99 25.51 -45.23
C TRP A 20 -7.73 24.67 -45.01
N PRO A 21 -7.16 24.64 -43.79
CA PRO A 21 -6.22 23.60 -43.49
C PRO A 21 -6.99 22.29 -43.64
N ASN A 22 -6.66 21.55 -44.70
CA ASN A 22 -6.83 20.10 -44.73
C ASN A 22 -5.92 19.56 -43.62
N ASP A 23 -6.35 19.71 -42.37
CA ASP A 23 -5.83 18.93 -41.26
C ASP A 23 -6.19 17.50 -41.61
N LYS A 24 -5.24 16.82 -42.24
CA LYS A 24 -5.16 15.37 -42.20
C LYS A 24 -5.16 15.03 -40.72
N PHE A 25 -6.34 14.77 -40.17
CA PHE A 25 -6.53 14.03 -38.93
C PHE A 25 -5.84 12.69 -39.19
N LYS A 26 -4.53 12.63 -38.93
CA LYS A 26 -3.82 11.40 -38.60
C LYS A 26 -4.48 10.95 -37.31
N ARG A 27 -5.64 10.30 -37.42
CA ARG A 27 -6.20 9.52 -36.33
C ARG A 27 -5.08 8.56 -35.98
N ASP A 28 -4.52 8.69 -34.78
CA ASP A 28 -3.55 7.73 -34.28
C ASP A 28 -4.13 6.34 -34.54
N SER A 29 -3.56 5.61 -35.49
CA SER A 29 -4.06 4.28 -35.86
C SER A 29 -4.10 3.40 -34.61
N ALA A 30 -3.17 3.63 -33.67
CA ALA A 30 -3.13 3.05 -32.33
C ALA A 30 -4.39 3.37 -31.49
N ALA A 31 -4.88 4.62 -31.49
CA ALA A 31 -6.08 5.00 -30.75
C ALA A 31 -7.35 4.36 -31.35
N VAL A 32 -7.43 4.28 -32.69
CA VAL A 32 -8.55 3.63 -33.39
C VAL A 32 -8.56 2.11 -33.16
N ILE A 33 -7.37 1.48 -33.18
CA ILE A 33 -7.22 0.05 -32.91
C ILE A 33 -7.57 -0.27 -31.45
N LYS A 34 -7.11 0.54 -30.50
CA LYS A 34 -7.44 0.41 -29.08
C LYS A 34 -8.95 0.52 -28.82
N GLN A 35 -9.62 1.45 -29.49
CA GLN A 35 -11.07 1.65 -29.34
C GLN A 35 -11.90 0.51 -29.93
N ARG A 36 -11.42 -0.14 -31.00
CA ARG A 36 -12.16 -1.22 -31.70
C ARG A 36 -11.84 -2.62 -31.20
N TYR A 37 -10.60 -2.90 -30.81
CA TYR A 37 -10.11 -4.25 -30.52
C TYR A 37 -9.62 -4.42 -29.07
N GLY A 38 -9.38 -3.32 -28.33
CA GLY A 38 -8.88 -3.34 -26.95
C GLY A 38 -7.36 -3.27 -26.84
N ASP A 39 -6.82 -3.62 -25.67
CA ASP A 39 -5.38 -3.54 -25.39
C ASP A 39 -4.66 -4.84 -25.78
N PHE A 40 -4.00 -4.81 -26.94
CA PHE A 40 -3.13 -5.89 -27.42
C PHE A 40 -1.75 -5.81 -26.76
N LYS A 41 -1.09 -6.96 -26.58
CA LYS A 41 0.31 -7.04 -26.19
C LYS A 41 1.16 -6.23 -27.17
N GLN A 42 2.26 -5.67 -26.67
CA GLN A 42 3.22 -4.98 -27.53
C GLN A 42 3.71 -5.95 -28.61
N GLU A 43 3.87 -5.46 -29.85
CA GLU A 43 4.19 -6.26 -31.05
C GLU A 43 3.10 -7.19 -31.60
N CYS A 44 1.86 -7.09 -31.09
CA CYS A 44 0.71 -7.82 -31.62
C CYS A 44 -0.28 -6.91 -32.39
N PHE A 45 -0.75 -7.38 -33.54
CA PHE A 45 -1.66 -6.64 -34.43
C PHE A 45 -2.92 -7.46 -34.76
N PRO A 46 -4.11 -6.82 -34.84
CA PRO A 46 -5.36 -7.51 -35.16
C PRO A 46 -5.43 -7.88 -36.65
N ARG A 47 -6.07 -9.02 -36.96
CA ARG A 47 -6.28 -9.50 -38.35
C ARG A 47 -7.72 -9.23 -38.81
N PRO A 48 -7.94 -8.87 -40.10
CA PRO A 48 -9.29 -8.64 -40.63
C PRO A 48 -10.21 -9.86 -40.57
N SER A 49 -9.64 -11.08 -40.63
CA SER A 49 -10.36 -12.36 -40.61
C SER A 49 -10.65 -12.89 -39.20
N GLY A 50 -10.41 -12.09 -38.16
CA GLY A 50 -10.41 -12.52 -36.76
C GLY A 50 -9.05 -13.06 -36.31
N GLY A 51 -8.75 -12.90 -35.02
CA GLY A 51 -7.45 -13.24 -34.44
C GLY A 51 -6.41 -12.15 -34.62
N CYS A 52 -5.15 -12.51 -34.45
CA CYS A 52 -4.06 -11.55 -34.29
C CYS A 52 -2.68 -12.15 -34.59
N SER A 53 -1.74 -11.31 -34.97
CA SER A 53 -0.36 -11.70 -35.30
C SER A 53 0.61 -10.95 -34.40
N CYS A 54 1.53 -11.68 -33.76
CA CYS A 54 2.53 -11.12 -32.86
C CYS A 54 3.93 -11.35 -33.42
N ASN A 55 4.78 -10.32 -33.42
CA ASN A 55 6.21 -10.48 -33.65
C ASN A 55 6.85 -10.99 -32.35
N MET A 56 7.35 -12.21 -32.35
CA MET A 56 8.05 -12.82 -31.22
C MET A 56 9.48 -13.18 -31.63
N LYS A 57 10.41 -13.14 -30.69
CA LYS A 57 11.78 -13.60 -30.91
C LYS A 57 11.87 -15.09 -30.59
N ASP A 58 12.37 -15.88 -31.52
CA ASP A 58 12.62 -17.30 -31.31
C ASP A 58 13.84 -17.52 -30.38
N ALA A 59 14.10 -18.75 -29.94
CA ALA A 59 15.22 -19.11 -29.05
C ALA A 59 16.61 -18.71 -29.59
N SER A 60 16.70 -18.43 -30.89
CA SER A 60 17.91 -17.95 -31.58
C SER A 60 17.96 -16.43 -31.78
N GLY A 61 16.97 -15.69 -31.26
CA GLY A 61 16.90 -14.22 -31.35
C GLY A 61 16.38 -13.67 -32.68
N ALA A 62 15.98 -14.53 -33.62
CA ALA A 62 15.37 -14.13 -34.89
C ALA A 62 13.90 -13.71 -34.70
N ASP A 63 13.48 -12.67 -35.41
CA ASP A 63 12.10 -12.19 -35.38
C ASP A 63 11.20 -13.14 -36.19
N SER A 64 10.15 -13.65 -35.54
CA SER A 64 9.22 -14.65 -36.08
C SER A 64 7.79 -14.21 -35.81
N VAL A 65 6.93 -14.30 -36.84
CA VAL A 65 5.54 -13.82 -36.77
C VAL A 65 4.63 -14.99 -36.44
N LYS A 66 4.05 -15.01 -35.24
CA LYS A 66 3.08 -16.05 -34.85
C LYS A 66 1.67 -15.52 -34.94
N SER A 67 0.80 -16.24 -35.63
CA SER A 67 -0.61 -15.88 -35.77
C SER A 67 -1.48 -16.74 -34.86
N PHE A 68 -2.39 -16.08 -34.15
CA PHE A 68 -3.40 -16.68 -33.28
C PHE A 68 -4.77 -16.42 -33.89
N THR A 69 -5.69 -17.36 -33.71
CA THR A 69 -7.07 -17.26 -34.21
C THR A 69 -8.02 -16.60 -33.22
N ALA A 70 -7.68 -16.60 -31.92
CA ALA A 70 -8.45 -15.97 -30.88
C ALA A 70 -7.81 -14.64 -30.44
N ASP A 71 -8.63 -13.58 -30.37
CA ASP A 71 -8.17 -12.25 -29.93
C ASP A 71 -7.67 -12.25 -28.48
N ALA A 72 -8.17 -13.18 -27.64
CA ALA A 72 -7.80 -13.30 -26.24
C ALA A 72 -6.30 -13.59 -26.04
N ASP A 73 -5.67 -14.35 -26.94
CA ASP A 73 -4.27 -14.76 -26.84
C ASP A 73 -3.28 -13.59 -27.04
N CYS A 74 -3.73 -12.56 -27.75
CA CYS A 74 -2.96 -11.36 -28.02
C CYS A 74 -3.35 -10.16 -27.18
N LYS A 75 -4.40 -10.26 -26.36
CA LYS A 75 -4.76 -9.22 -25.40
C LYS A 75 -3.82 -9.26 -24.20
N VAL A 76 -3.55 -8.08 -23.64
CA VAL A 76 -2.84 -7.98 -22.37
C VAL A 76 -3.75 -8.63 -21.30
N PRO A 77 -3.23 -9.54 -20.47
CA PRO A 77 -4.04 -10.17 -19.43
C PRO A 77 -4.55 -9.11 -18.45
N ILE A 78 -5.80 -9.29 -18.00
CA ILE A 78 -6.51 -8.37 -17.08
C ILE A 78 -5.68 -8.11 -15.80
N GLU A 79 -4.89 -9.09 -15.38
CA GLU A 79 -3.98 -9.00 -14.23
C GLU A 79 -2.90 -7.92 -14.41
N VAL A 80 -2.35 -7.76 -15.62
CA VAL A 80 -1.34 -6.74 -15.92
C VAL A 80 -1.98 -5.35 -15.94
N HIS A 81 -3.15 -5.20 -16.56
CA HIS A 81 -3.92 -3.95 -16.48
C HIS A 81 -4.27 -3.57 -15.05
N THR A 82 -4.65 -4.54 -14.23
CA THR A 82 -4.99 -4.32 -12.83
C THR A 82 -3.74 -3.92 -12.03
N ALA A 83 -2.59 -4.54 -12.30
CA ALA A 83 -1.33 -4.19 -11.67
C ALA A 83 -0.86 -2.78 -12.06
N GLU A 84 -0.97 -2.39 -13.32
CA GLU A 84 -0.65 -1.05 -13.82
C GLU A 84 -1.60 0.01 -13.25
N ASN A 85 -2.91 -0.26 -13.29
CA ASN A 85 -3.91 0.65 -12.71
C ASN A 85 -3.71 0.80 -11.20
N LYS A 86 -3.39 -0.27 -10.48
CA LYS A 86 -3.05 -0.21 -9.06
C LYS A 86 -1.79 0.62 -8.81
N LYS A 87 -0.74 0.46 -9.62
CA LYS A 87 0.49 1.28 -9.52
C LYS A 87 0.16 2.76 -9.73
N LYS A 88 -0.57 3.08 -10.80
CA LYS A 88 -0.98 4.46 -11.12
C LYS A 88 -1.84 5.07 -10.01
N LEU A 89 -2.85 4.35 -9.53
CA LEU A 89 -3.71 4.81 -8.42
C LEU A 89 -2.90 5.03 -7.14
N ASN A 90 -1.94 4.14 -6.82
CA ASN A 90 -1.07 4.32 -5.67
C ASN A 90 -0.17 5.55 -5.81
N GLU A 91 0.34 5.83 -7.01
CA GLU A 91 1.11 7.04 -7.29
C GLU A 91 0.26 8.30 -7.16
N GLU A 92 -0.97 8.30 -7.69
CA GLU A 92 -1.92 9.40 -7.55
C GLU A 92 -2.30 9.65 -6.08
N ILE A 93 -2.55 8.59 -5.31
CA ILE A 93 -2.81 8.67 -3.87
C ILE A 93 -1.60 9.26 -3.15
N LYS A 94 -0.38 8.82 -3.49
CA LYS A 94 0.85 9.32 -2.88
C LYS A 94 1.11 10.79 -3.23
N GLN A 95 0.82 11.22 -4.45
CA GLN A 95 0.93 12.62 -4.86
C GLN A 95 -0.09 13.51 -4.14
N LYS A 96 -1.34 13.06 -4.04
CA LYS A 96 -2.42 13.84 -3.41
C LYS A 96 -2.32 13.87 -1.89
N PHE A 97 -2.00 12.73 -1.28
CA PHE A 97 -2.18 12.52 0.16
C PHE A 97 -0.89 12.20 0.92
N GLY A 98 0.17 11.77 0.23
CA GLY A 98 1.39 11.29 0.87
C GLY A 98 2.21 12.36 1.60
N ALA A 99 1.89 13.65 1.41
CA ALA A 99 2.58 14.76 2.06
C ALA A 99 1.79 15.38 3.23
N PHE A 100 0.61 14.87 3.59
CA PHE A 100 -0.18 15.42 4.69
C PHE A 100 0.46 15.10 6.05
N LYS A 101 0.34 16.03 6.99
CA LYS A 101 0.74 15.88 8.40
C LYS A 101 -0.08 14.76 9.04
N GLU A 102 0.46 14.14 10.09
CA GLU A 102 -0.28 13.15 10.88
C GLU A 102 -1.54 13.78 11.47
N ASN A 103 -2.63 13.02 11.51
CA ASN A 103 -3.96 13.45 11.95
C ASN A 103 -4.61 14.55 11.10
N CYS A 104 -4.10 14.83 9.90
CA CYS A 104 -4.70 15.77 8.95
C CYS A 104 -5.37 15.05 7.76
N PHE A 105 -6.64 15.37 7.51
CA PHE A 105 -7.48 14.78 6.47
C PHE A 105 -7.93 15.84 5.45
N PRO A 106 -7.72 15.64 4.15
CA PRO A 106 -8.15 16.57 3.11
C PRO A 106 -9.67 16.59 2.94
N ARG A 107 -10.17 17.74 2.48
CA ARG A 107 -11.59 17.97 2.21
C ARG A 107 -11.88 17.99 0.71
N PRO A 108 -13.04 17.49 0.27
CA PRO A 108 -13.44 17.55 -1.15
C PRO A 108 -13.52 18.97 -1.70
N SER A 109 -13.90 19.95 -0.85
CA SER A 109 -14.05 21.37 -1.22
C SER A 109 -12.74 22.16 -1.18
N GLY A 110 -11.60 21.49 -1.00
CA GLY A 110 -10.30 22.12 -0.75
C GLY A 110 -10.01 22.35 0.74
N GLY A 111 -8.73 22.36 1.08
CA GLY A 111 -8.28 22.46 2.46
C GLY A 111 -8.38 21.14 3.20
N CYS A 112 -8.32 21.19 4.53
CA CYS A 112 -8.08 20.00 5.34
C CYS A 112 -8.42 20.19 6.83
N ASN A 113 -8.72 19.09 7.49
CA ASN A 113 -9.05 19.04 8.91
C ASN A 113 -7.96 18.30 9.66
N CYS A 114 -7.36 18.90 10.67
CA CYS A 114 -6.35 18.27 11.52
C CYS A 114 -6.88 18.07 12.93
N ASN A 115 -6.73 16.87 13.48
CA ASN A 115 -6.97 16.64 14.91
C ASN A 115 -5.72 17.03 15.69
N GLU A 116 -5.79 18.19 16.33
CA GLU A 116 -4.71 18.78 17.13
C GLU A 116 -5.10 18.79 18.61
N LYS A 117 -4.13 19.02 19.51
CA LYS A 117 -4.41 19.17 20.94
C LYS A 117 -4.38 20.64 21.30
N ASP A 118 -5.39 21.10 22.02
CA ASP A 118 -5.42 22.45 22.57
C ASP A 118 -4.44 22.62 23.74
N ALA A 119 -4.37 23.84 24.29
CA ALA A 119 -3.49 24.17 25.43
C ALA A 119 -3.77 23.34 26.70
N HIS A 120 -4.93 22.70 26.80
CA HIS A 120 -5.35 21.87 27.92
C HIS A 120 -5.25 20.36 27.59
N GLY A 121 -4.69 20.01 26.42
CA GLY A 121 -4.48 18.63 25.98
C GLY A 121 -5.74 17.96 25.41
N LYS A 122 -6.83 18.69 25.18
CA LYS A 122 -8.07 18.17 24.58
C LYS A 122 -7.95 18.16 23.07
N GLU A 123 -8.45 17.09 22.45
CA GLU A 123 -8.47 16.99 20.98
C GLU A 123 -9.48 17.97 20.37
N VAL A 124 -9.00 18.80 19.46
CA VAL A 124 -9.75 19.80 18.71
C VAL A 124 -9.49 19.61 17.22
N VAL A 125 -10.52 19.80 16.40
CA VAL A 125 -10.42 19.68 14.93
C VAL A 125 -10.14 21.06 14.34
N ALA A 126 -8.88 21.32 13.99
CA ALA A 126 -8.46 22.52 13.28
C ALA A 126 -8.84 22.40 11.80
N LYS A 127 -9.43 23.45 11.23
CA LYS A 127 -9.81 23.50 9.81
C LYS A 127 -8.92 24.49 9.07
N TYR A 128 -8.26 24.02 8.03
CA TYR A 128 -7.42 24.82 7.15
C TYR A 128 -8.08 24.94 5.78
N SER A 129 -7.97 26.11 5.17
CA SER A 129 -8.55 26.40 3.86
C SER A 129 -7.63 25.96 2.71
N SER A 130 -6.33 25.83 2.96
CA SER A 130 -5.37 25.40 1.95
C SER A 130 -4.71 24.05 2.28
N ASP A 131 -4.52 23.22 1.26
CA ASP A 131 -3.81 21.94 1.41
C ASP A 131 -2.34 22.12 1.81
N ALA A 132 -1.75 23.30 1.54
CA ALA A 132 -0.36 23.60 1.86
C ALA A 132 -0.14 23.64 3.38
N GLU A 133 -1.11 24.13 4.14
CA GLU A 133 -1.04 24.23 5.60
C GLU A 133 -1.06 22.86 6.30
N CYS A 134 -1.68 21.87 5.67
CA CYS A 134 -1.70 20.50 6.16
C CYS A 134 -0.58 19.64 5.61
N LYS A 135 0.23 20.14 4.69
CA LYS A 135 1.38 19.40 4.18
C LYS A 135 2.58 19.55 5.10
N ILE A 136 3.35 18.48 5.25
CA ILE A 136 4.62 18.50 5.96
C ILE A 136 5.56 19.37 5.13
N PRO A 137 6.16 20.44 5.69
CA PRO A 137 7.11 21.26 4.94
C PRO A 137 8.27 20.37 4.47
N ALA A 138 8.78 20.59 3.26
CA ALA A 138 9.81 19.73 2.67
C ALA A 138 11.07 19.57 3.55
N ARG A 139 11.32 20.52 4.47
CA ARG A 139 12.39 20.49 5.47
C ARG A 139 12.14 19.53 6.64
N MET A 140 10.89 19.12 6.88
CA MET A 140 10.47 18.12 7.87
C MET A 140 10.10 16.78 7.22
N LYS A 141 10.44 16.57 5.94
CA LYS A 141 10.47 15.23 5.36
C LYS A 141 11.43 14.45 6.25
N ARG A 142 10.88 13.62 7.16
CA ARG A 142 11.64 12.86 8.15
C ARG A 142 12.75 12.15 7.42
N THR A 143 13.94 12.77 7.42
CA THR A 143 15.16 12.01 7.41
C THR A 143 14.97 11.00 8.52
N THR A 144 15.20 9.75 8.20
CA THR A 144 15.43 8.64 9.13
C THR A 144 16.40 9.00 10.29
N ALA A 145 17.00 10.20 10.27
CA ALA A 145 17.69 10.91 11.35
C ALA A 145 16.83 11.35 12.56
N GLN A 146 15.49 11.21 12.54
CA GLN A 146 14.66 11.30 13.75
C GLN A 146 14.29 9.93 14.33
N ARG A 147 15.00 8.85 13.97
CA ARG A 147 15.24 7.82 14.99
C ARG A 147 16.14 8.50 16.02
N PRO A 148 15.72 8.69 17.28
CA PRO A 148 16.68 9.04 18.31
C PRO A 148 17.81 8.01 18.18
N SER A 149 19.06 8.49 18.10
CA SER A 149 20.24 7.62 18.03
C SER A 149 20.03 6.53 19.07
N GLN A 150 20.24 5.26 18.70
CA GLN A 150 20.07 4.14 19.64
C GLN A 150 20.92 4.28 20.92
N ASN A 151 21.82 5.26 20.95
CA ASN A 151 22.67 5.65 22.07
C ASN A 151 22.17 6.86 22.90
N VAL A 152 21.00 7.44 22.62
CA VAL A 152 20.41 8.44 23.54
C VAL A 152 19.70 7.69 24.65
N ARG A 153 20.33 7.66 25.82
CA ARG A 153 19.81 7.07 27.05
C ARG A 153 18.61 7.91 27.52
N ASP A 154 17.41 7.49 27.14
CA ASP A 154 16.16 8.08 27.62
C ASP A 154 15.83 7.46 28.99
N PRO A 155 15.80 8.26 30.08
CA PRO A 155 15.54 7.73 31.43
C PRO A 155 14.15 7.09 31.57
N VAL A 156 13.17 7.51 30.77
CA VAL A 156 11.83 6.91 30.76
C VAL A 156 11.88 5.52 30.12
N ARG A 157 12.59 5.39 29.00
CA ARG A 157 12.77 4.12 28.30
C ARG A 157 13.54 3.12 29.15
N GLU A 158 14.60 3.55 29.82
CA GLU A 158 15.41 2.69 30.68
C GLU A 158 14.61 2.21 31.90
N ARG A 159 13.84 3.11 32.53
CA ARG A 159 12.94 2.73 33.63
C ARG A 159 11.87 1.75 33.17
N ALA A 160 11.30 1.94 31.98
CA ALA A 160 10.33 1.00 31.41
C ALA A 160 10.96 -0.38 31.13
N GLN A 161 12.19 -0.42 30.62
CA GLN A 161 12.93 -1.66 30.38
C GLN A 161 13.27 -2.38 31.70
N ALA A 162 13.72 -1.65 32.72
CA ALA A 162 14.00 -2.21 34.04
C ALA A 162 12.72 -2.77 34.70
N ASN A 163 11.61 -2.05 34.63
CA ASN A 163 10.32 -2.53 35.13
C ASN A 163 9.85 -3.79 34.39
N TYR A 164 9.99 -3.81 33.06
CA TYR A 164 9.66 -4.98 32.25
C TYR A 164 10.54 -6.18 32.63
N ALA A 165 11.85 -5.99 32.78
CA ALA A 165 12.79 -7.03 33.20
C ALA A 165 12.44 -7.56 34.61
N ALA A 166 12.02 -6.70 35.54
CA ALA A 166 11.58 -7.11 36.87
C ALA A 166 10.34 -8.03 36.80
N VAL A 167 9.34 -7.67 35.99
CA VAL A 167 8.14 -8.51 35.79
C VAL A 167 8.49 -9.84 35.13
N VAL A 168 9.39 -9.84 34.14
CA VAL A 168 9.87 -11.07 33.49
C VAL A 168 10.60 -11.97 34.49
N ASN A 169 11.45 -11.41 35.35
CA ASN A 169 12.12 -12.18 36.40
C ASN A 169 11.12 -12.76 37.40
N GLU A 170 10.14 -11.97 37.83
CA GLU A 170 9.08 -12.44 38.73
C GLU A 170 8.26 -13.58 38.10
N LEU A 171 7.92 -13.46 36.82
CA LEU A 171 7.25 -14.52 36.07
C LEU A 171 8.14 -15.76 35.98
N ASN A 172 9.40 -15.63 35.59
CA ASN A 172 10.33 -16.75 35.48
C ASN A 172 10.44 -17.53 36.81
N GLU A 173 10.51 -16.84 37.95
CA GLU A 173 10.52 -17.50 39.26
C GLU A 173 9.18 -18.18 39.59
N LYS A 174 8.04 -17.58 39.25
CA LYS A 174 6.70 -18.19 39.44
C LYS A 174 6.46 -19.41 38.56
N PHE A 175 7.07 -19.46 37.37
CA PHE A 175 6.95 -20.56 36.43
C PHE A 175 8.08 -21.61 36.57
N LYS A 176 9.07 -21.36 37.42
CA LYS A 176 10.21 -22.25 37.63
C LYS A 176 9.77 -23.63 38.14
N GLY A 177 10.13 -24.66 37.38
CA GLY A 177 9.83 -26.06 37.68
C GLY A 177 8.35 -26.42 37.58
N LEU A 178 7.48 -25.54 37.07
CA LEU A 178 6.05 -25.79 36.92
C LEU A 178 5.79 -26.75 35.74
N LYS A 179 4.91 -27.73 35.92
CA LYS A 179 4.52 -28.68 34.86
C LYS A 179 3.90 -27.92 33.67
N GLU A 180 4.15 -28.40 32.45
CA GLU A 180 3.57 -27.85 31.23
C GLU A 180 2.04 -27.86 31.33
N GLY A 181 1.40 -26.73 30.96
CA GLY A 181 -0.05 -26.56 31.09
C GLY A 181 -0.55 -26.28 32.52
N CYS A 182 0.34 -26.12 33.50
CA CYS A 182 0.01 -25.64 34.84
C CYS A 182 0.30 -24.14 34.99
N PHE A 183 -0.56 -23.44 35.72
CA PHE A 183 -0.50 -22.00 35.96
C PHE A 183 -0.42 -21.70 37.47
N PRO A 184 0.50 -20.82 37.90
CA PRO A 184 0.72 -20.55 39.32
C PRO A 184 -0.46 -19.80 39.92
N ARG A 185 -0.87 -20.20 41.14
CA ARG A 185 -1.94 -19.55 41.92
C ARG A 185 -1.41 -19.27 43.34
N PRO A 186 -2.01 -18.34 44.09
CA PRO A 186 -1.61 -18.08 45.49
C PRO A 186 -1.69 -19.31 46.42
N LYS A 187 -2.51 -20.32 46.06
CA LYS A 187 -2.59 -21.61 46.75
C LYS A 187 -2.59 -22.72 45.69
N GLY A 188 -1.43 -23.31 45.45
CA GLY A 188 -1.20 -24.37 44.46
C GLY A 188 -1.20 -23.86 43.01
N CYS A 189 -1.83 -24.60 42.10
CA CYS A 189 -1.85 -24.28 40.67
C CYS A 189 -3.14 -24.73 39.98
N LEU A 190 -3.34 -24.23 38.76
CA LEU A 190 -4.39 -24.68 37.86
C LEU A 190 -3.74 -25.39 36.67
N CYS A 191 -4.01 -26.67 36.47
CA CYS A 191 -3.42 -27.48 35.41
C CYS A 191 -4.46 -27.89 34.37
N VAL A 192 -4.13 -27.76 33.09
CA VAL A 192 -4.93 -28.32 32.00
C VAL A 192 -4.66 -29.82 31.90
N ILE A 193 -5.68 -30.66 32.05
CA ILE A 193 -5.57 -32.13 32.02
C ILE A 193 -5.92 -32.69 30.64
N GLY A 194 -6.73 -31.97 29.87
CA GLY A 194 -7.15 -32.38 28.54
C GLY A 194 -8.10 -31.38 27.93
N LYS A 195 -8.70 -31.75 26.80
CA LYS A 195 -9.74 -30.97 26.13
C LYS A 195 -11.05 -31.75 26.16
N ASP A 196 -12.17 -31.06 26.29
CA ASP A 196 -13.49 -31.66 26.16
C ASP A 196 -13.81 -32.00 24.69
N LYS A 197 -14.97 -32.62 24.44
CA LYS A 197 -15.44 -32.96 23.08
C LYS A 197 -15.61 -31.74 22.17
N ASN A 198 -15.65 -30.54 22.74
CA ASN A 198 -15.82 -29.27 22.05
C ASN A 198 -14.48 -28.50 21.93
N GLY A 199 -13.34 -29.10 22.33
CA GLY A 199 -12.01 -28.51 22.26
C GLY A 199 -11.65 -27.51 23.37
N ARG A 200 -12.52 -27.31 24.36
CA ARG A 200 -12.26 -26.44 25.53
C ARG A 200 -11.37 -27.14 26.54
N ASP A 201 -10.47 -26.38 27.15
CA ASP A 201 -9.52 -26.91 28.13
C ASP A 201 -10.24 -27.32 29.43
N ILE A 202 -10.02 -28.56 29.85
CA ILE A 202 -10.46 -29.10 31.13
C ILE A 202 -9.36 -28.81 32.14
N THR A 203 -9.63 -27.94 33.10
CA THR A 203 -8.68 -27.52 34.13
C THR A 203 -8.97 -28.19 35.47
N GLU A 204 -7.93 -28.65 36.15
CA GLU A 204 -7.99 -29.13 37.54
C GLU A 204 -7.16 -28.22 38.44
N ARG A 205 -7.70 -27.89 39.62
CA ARG A 205 -7.00 -27.12 40.62
C ARG A 205 -6.27 -28.06 41.58
N ARG A 206 -4.94 -27.94 41.66
CA ARG A 206 -4.11 -28.64 42.64
C ARG A 206 -3.78 -27.69 43.76
N MET A 207 -3.91 -28.14 45.01
CA MET A 207 -3.74 -27.28 46.19
C MET A 207 -2.32 -27.31 46.77
N LYS A 208 -1.48 -28.26 46.36
CA LYS A 208 -0.09 -28.41 46.83
C LYS A 208 0.88 -28.06 45.71
N ASP A 209 1.89 -27.26 46.03
CA ASP A 209 2.92 -26.82 45.07
C ASP A 209 3.74 -28.00 44.49
N ARG A 210 3.91 -29.07 45.27
CA ARG A 210 4.60 -30.29 44.80
C ARG A 210 3.85 -31.01 43.69
N ASP A 211 2.53 -30.92 43.67
CA ASP A 211 1.71 -31.56 42.63
C ASP A 211 1.70 -30.73 41.34
N CYS A 212 2.15 -29.49 41.42
CA CYS A 212 2.27 -28.53 40.32
C CYS A 212 3.65 -28.56 39.66
N LYS A 213 4.69 -28.92 40.41
CA LYS A 213 6.08 -28.87 39.95
C LYS A 213 6.62 -30.25 39.59
N CYS A 214 7.58 -30.28 38.66
CA CYS A 214 8.34 -31.48 38.34
C CYS A 214 9.32 -31.80 39.47
N GLN A 215 9.42 -33.07 39.87
CA GLN A 215 10.46 -33.48 40.80
C GLN A 215 11.81 -33.64 40.09
N PRO A 216 12.95 -33.50 40.80
CA PRO A 216 14.28 -33.72 40.22
C PRO A 216 14.38 -35.15 39.65
N GLY A 217 14.58 -35.25 38.33
CA GLY A 217 14.66 -36.54 37.62
C GLY A 217 13.32 -37.14 37.15
N GLU A 218 12.18 -36.50 37.42
CA GLU A 218 10.86 -36.95 36.94
C GLU A 218 10.71 -36.59 35.45
N ARG A 219 10.80 -37.62 34.58
CA ARG A 219 10.49 -37.51 33.15
C ARG A 219 9.11 -38.12 32.91
N GLY A 220 8.08 -37.30 32.81
CA GLY A 220 6.68 -37.73 32.70
C GLY A 220 5.80 -36.74 31.95
N LYS A 221 4.50 -37.05 31.82
CA LYS A 221 3.52 -36.20 31.12
C LYS A 221 3.50 -34.80 31.75
N GLY A 222 4.03 -33.82 31.01
CA GLY A 222 4.08 -32.41 31.41
C GLY A 222 5.38 -31.96 32.08
N CYS A 223 6.45 -32.76 32.09
CA CYS A 223 7.78 -32.32 32.52
C CYS A 223 8.73 -32.26 31.30
N PRO A 224 9.33 -31.09 30.99
CA PRO A 224 10.20 -30.95 29.84
C PRO A 224 11.48 -31.78 29.99
N VAL A 225 12.09 -32.13 28.86
CA VAL A 225 13.25 -33.05 28.76
C VAL A 225 14.47 -32.58 29.58
N GLY A 226 14.55 -31.28 29.89
CA GLY A 226 15.62 -30.67 30.68
C GLY A 226 15.54 -30.88 32.20
N GLY A 227 14.46 -31.46 32.73
CA GLY A 227 14.24 -31.54 34.19
C GLY A 227 13.86 -30.20 34.82
N ALA A 228 13.64 -30.22 36.14
CA ALA A 228 13.22 -29.06 36.95
C ALA A 228 14.27 -27.95 37.02
#